data_AF-A0A438C6T8-F1
#
_entry.id   AF-A0A438C6T8-F1
#
_cell.length_a   1.000
_cell.length_b   1.000
_cell.length_c   1.000
_cell.angle_alpha   90.00
_cell.angle_beta   90.00
_cell.angle_gamma   90.00
#
_symmetry.space_group_name_H-M   'P 1'
#
loop_
_entity.id
_entity.type
_entity.pdbx_description
1 polymer ?
#
loop_
_entity_poly.entity_id
_entity_poly.type
_entity_poly.pdbx_seq_one_letter_code
_entity_poly.pdbx_strand_id
1 'polypeptide(L)'
;MMRRRRGVLMFRDNVDFIQTFDTAGNMPYKLGVNALADMTHEEFRASDNTFKFPPTLGLRSERTSFRHQNSIYHGREKERSRHPY
;
A
#
# COMPACT_ATOMS: atom_id res chain seq x y z
N MET A 1 6.80 -30.47 18.98
CA MET A 1 6.07 -29.19 19.16
C MET A 1 6.64 -28.46 20.38
N MET A 2 7.64 -27.59 20.21
CA MET A 2 8.24 -26.81 21.31
C MET A 2 8.06 -25.31 21.01
N ARG A 3 6.83 -24.81 21.18
CA ARG A 3 6.49 -23.37 21.06
C ARG A 3 6.77 -22.58 22.34
N ARG A 4 6.91 -23.24 23.51
CA ARG A 4 6.78 -22.56 24.80
C ARG A 4 8.06 -21.96 25.41
N ARG A 5 9.26 -22.32 24.93
CA ARG A 5 10.53 -21.81 25.53
C ARG A 5 11.25 -20.76 24.69
N ARG A 6 11.16 -20.84 23.36
CA ARG A 6 11.79 -19.86 22.45
C ARG A 6 10.97 -18.58 22.28
N GLY A 7 9.64 -18.69 22.26
CA GLY A 7 8.75 -17.53 22.12
C GLY A 7 8.85 -16.52 23.25
N VAL A 8 9.24 -16.93 24.47
CA VAL A 8 9.35 -16.01 25.62
C VAL A 8 10.52 -15.04 25.48
N LEU A 9 11.65 -15.49 24.92
CA LEU A 9 12.80 -14.62 24.65
C LEU A 9 12.48 -13.67 23.50
N MET A 10 11.91 -14.19 22.41
CA MET A 10 11.50 -13.38 21.26
C MET A 10 10.47 -12.31 21.63
N PHE A 11 9.53 -12.66 22.52
CA PHE A 11 8.54 -11.72 23.01
C PHE A 11 9.17 -10.53 23.71
N ARG A 12 10.18 -10.77 24.56
CA ARG A 12 10.83 -9.67 25.29
C ARG A 12 11.61 -8.77 24.34
N ASP A 13 12.37 -9.35 23.43
CA ASP A 13 13.15 -8.59 22.44
C ASP A 13 12.24 -7.73 21.55
N ASN A 14 11.09 -8.26 21.12
CA ASN A 14 10.12 -7.51 20.31
C ASN A 14 9.42 -6.40 21.12
N VAL A 15 9.14 -6.62 22.40
CA VAL A 15 8.56 -5.58 23.28
C VAL A 15 9.55 -4.43 23.50
N ASP A 16 10.81 -4.75 23.75
CA ASP A 16 11.87 -3.74 23.93
C ASP A 16 12.07 -2.94 22.63
N PHE A 17 12.00 -3.59 21.47
CA PHE A 17 12.02 -2.92 20.17
C PHE A 17 10.83 -1.96 19.98
N ILE A 18 9.62 -2.38 20.31
CA ILE A 18 8.42 -1.52 20.23
C ILE A 18 8.58 -0.30 21.12
N GLN A 19 9.05 -0.50 22.36
CA GLN A 19 9.23 0.59 23.31
C GLN A 19 10.28 1.60 22.85
N THR A 20 11.43 1.13 22.36
CA THR A 20 12.48 2.01 21.83
C THR A 20 12.02 2.78 20.59
N PHE A 21 11.29 2.12 19.69
CA PHE A 21 10.75 2.73 18.48
C PHE A 21 9.72 3.83 18.79
N ASP A 22 8.76 3.54 19.67
CA ASP A 22 7.73 4.50 20.06
C ASP A 22 8.32 5.68 20.86
N THR A 23 9.36 5.43 21.65
CA THR A 23 10.07 6.49 22.42
C THR A 23 10.87 7.42 21.51
N ALA A 24 11.46 6.89 20.44
CA ALA A 24 12.22 7.68 19.48
C ALA A 24 11.35 8.73 18.77
N GLY A 25 10.03 8.52 18.66
CA GLY A 25 9.09 9.51 18.15
C GLY A 25 9.27 9.91 16.69
N ASN A 26 10.10 9.18 15.93
CA ASN A 26 10.47 9.53 14.56
C ASN A 26 9.39 9.23 13.51
N MET A 27 8.36 8.45 13.86
CA MET A 27 7.43 7.89 12.90
C MET A 27 5.98 8.33 13.20
N PRO A 28 5.15 8.54 12.16
CA PRO A 28 3.76 8.97 12.32
C PRO A 28 2.82 7.84 12.81
N TYR A 29 3.37 6.67 13.16
CA TYR A 29 2.64 5.50 13.63
C TYR A 29 3.33 4.90 14.85
N LYS A 30 2.54 4.15 15.64
CA LYS A 30 3.01 3.45 16.83
C LYS A 30 3.00 1.96 16.62
N LEU A 31 3.95 1.27 17.21
CA LEU A 31 3.95 -0.18 17.25
C LEU A 31 3.26 -0.67 18.53
N GLY A 32 2.74 -1.88 18.50
CA GLY A 32 2.01 -2.45 19.63
C GLY A 32 2.17 -3.96 19.67
N VAL A 33 2.08 -4.50 20.88
CA VAL A 33 2.16 -5.95 21.10
C VAL A 33 0.95 -6.62 20.45
N ASN A 34 1.20 -7.67 19.66
CA ASN A 34 0.19 -8.41 18.92
C ASN A 34 0.37 -9.93 19.08
N ALA A 35 -0.49 -10.72 18.44
CA ALA A 35 -0.43 -12.19 18.46
C ALA A 35 0.79 -12.80 17.75
N LEU A 36 1.63 -11.97 17.13
CA LEU A 36 2.86 -12.35 16.43
C LEU A 36 4.10 -11.90 17.20
N ALA A 37 3.94 -11.34 18.40
CA ALA A 37 5.06 -10.81 19.19
C ALA A 37 6.03 -11.92 19.65
N ASP A 38 5.63 -13.20 19.58
CA ASP A 38 6.49 -14.35 19.86
C ASP A 38 7.26 -14.87 18.62
N MET A 39 7.07 -14.26 17.44
CA MET A 39 7.73 -14.66 16.19
C MET A 39 8.93 -13.77 15.86
N THR A 40 9.95 -14.35 15.21
CA THR A 40 11.05 -13.57 14.62
C THR A 40 10.62 -12.96 13.27
N HIS A 41 11.31 -11.91 12.81
CA HIS A 41 11.04 -11.33 11.49
C HIS A 41 11.27 -12.35 10.35
N GLU A 42 12.27 -13.22 10.49
CA GLU A 42 12.55 -14.28 9.51
C GLU A 42 11.46 -15.35 9.51
N GLU A 43 11.01 -15.78 10.70
CA GLU A 43 9.90 -16.73 10.84
C GLU A 43 8.59 -16.14 10.29
N PHE A 44 8.35 -14.84 10.52
CA PHE A 44 7.20 -14.14 9.95
C PHE A 44 7.26 -14.09 8.42
N ARG A 45 8.43 -13.82 7.82
CA ARG A 45 8.63 -13.84 6.37
C ARG A 45 8.56 -15.23 5.76
N ALA A 46 9.06 -16.23 6.48
CA ALA A 46 9.02 -17.64 6.07
C ALA A 46 7.61 -18.22 6.21
N SER A 47 6.75 -17.63 7.05
CA SER A 47 5.35 -18.00 7.11
C SER A 47 4.69 -17.70 5.76
N ASP A 48 3.94 -18.67 5.23
CA ASP A 48 3.18 -18.53 3.98
C ASP A 48 2.04 -17.48 4.05
N ASN A 49 2.03 -16.61 5.07
CA ASN A 49 1.16 -15.43 5.17
C ASN A 49 1.54 -14.32 4.18
N THR A 50 2.64 -14.47 3.45
CA THR A 50 3.08 -13.48 2.46
C THR A 50 2.32 -13.68 1.15
N PHE A 51 1.71 -12.60 0.62
CA PHE A 51 1.11 -12.61 -0.71
C PHE A 51 2.18 -12.85 -1.78
N LYS A 52 2.14 -14.02 -2.43
CA LYS A 52 3.02 -14.36 -3.55
C LYS A 52 2.41 -13.79 -4.82
N PHE A 53 3.07 -12.84 -5.46
CA PHE A 53 2.66 -12.35 -6.77
C PHE A 53 2.72 -13.51 -7.76
N PRO A 54 1.58 -13.91 -8.37
CA PRO A 54 1.61 -14.93 -9.40
C PRO A 54 2.33 -14.34 -10.62
N PRO A 55 3.25 -15.08 -11.25
CA PRO A 55 3.99 -14.61 -12.43
C PRO A 55 3.08 -14.25 -13.62
N THR A 56 1.81 -14.69 -13.59
CA THR A 56 0.79 -14.38 -14.60
C THR A 56 0.20 -12.98 -14.49
N LEU A 57 0.29 -12.30 -13.34
CA LEU A 57 -0.11 -10.90 -13.17
C LEU A 57 1.05 -9.97 -13.55
N GLY A 58 1.73 -10.28 -14.65
CA GLY A 58 2.68 -9.36 -15.25
C GLY A 58 1.99 -8.04 -15.50
N LEU A 59 2.30 -7.03 -14.70
CA LEU A 59 2.14 -5.63 -15.09
C LEU A 59 3.00 -5.47 -16.33
N ARG A 60 2.43 -5.79 -17.49
CA ARG A 60 2.93 -5.32 -18.76
C ARG A 60 2.95 -3.81 -18.58
N SER A 61 4.15 -3.24 -18.51
CA SER A 61 4.35 -1.80 -18.66
C SER A 61 3.95 -1.45 -20.09
N GLU A 62 2.66 -1.55 -20.38
CA GLU A 62 2.08 -0.81 -21.46
C GLU A 62 2.20 0.63 -21.01
N ARG A 63 3.19 1.33 -21.56
CA ARG A 63 3.14 2.78 -21.68
C ARG A 63 1.89 3.11 -22.51
N THR A 64 0.70 2.98 -21.93
CA THR A 64 -0.48 3.58 -22.49
C THR A 64 -0.25 5.07 -22.32
N SER A 65 0.20 5.74 -23.39
CA SER A 65 0.23 7.19 -23.41
C SER A 65 -1.20 7.66 -23.24
N PHE A 66 -1.51 8.17 -22.06
CA PHE A 66 -2.77 8.84 -21.80
C PHE A 66 -2.88 10.01 -22.78
N ARG A 67 -3.80 9.92 -23.75
CA ARG A 67 -4.08 11.01 -24.69
C ARG A 67 -5.44 11.60 -24.33
N HIS A 68 -5.42 12.74 -23.65
CA HIS A 68 -6.62 13.57 -23.52
C HIS A 68 -6.86 14.27 -24.85
N GLN A 69 -8.05 14.12 -25.42
CA GLN A 69 -8.44 14.79 -26.65
C GLN A 69 -9.33 15.98 -26.27
N ASN A 70 -8.76 17.19 -26.30
CA ASN A 70 -9.55 18.42 -26.17
C ASN A 70 -10.37 18.61 -27.44
N SER A 71 -11.67 18.32 -27.41
CA SER A 71 -12.61 18.76 -28.44
C SER A 71 -12.89 20.24 -28.22
N ILE A 72 -12.17 21.11 -28.93
CA ILE A 72 -12.53 22.53 -28.97
C ILE A 72 -13.80 22.65 -29.80
N TYR A 73 -14.94 22.76 -29.11
CA TYR A 73 -16.13 23.37 -29.68
C TYR A 73 -15.82 24.83 -30.00
N HIS A 74 -15.57 25.12 -31.27
CA HIS A 74 -15.75 26.47 -31.79
C HIS A 74 -17.06 26.53 -32.55
N GLY A 75 -18.09 26.92 -31.81
CA GLY A 75 -19.36 27.35 -32.36
C GLY A 75 -19.33 28.82 -32.77
N ARG A 76 -20.18 29.10 -33.78
CA ARG A 76 -20.60 30.40 -34.37
C ARG A 76 -19.62 30.92 -35.42
N GLU A 77 -20.05 31.27 -36.63
CA GLU A 77 -21.24 32.05 -36.96
C GLU A 77 -22.01 31.51 -38.18
N LYS A 78 -23.34 31.57 -38.12
CA LYS A 78 -24.15 31.77 -39.32
C LYS A 78 -24.97 33.04 -39.10
N GLU A 79 -24.55 34.11 -39.76
CA GLU A 79 -25.33 35.33 -39.85
C GLU A 79 -26.52 35.17 -40.82
N ARG A 80 -27.59 35.90 -40.44
CA ARG A 80 -28.67 36.43 -41.27
C ARG A 80 -29.69 35.44 -41.84
N SER A 81 -30.92 35.53 -41.30
CA SER A 81 -31.99 36.28 -42.00
C SER A 81 -33.35 36.19 -41.27
N ARG A 82 -33.82 37.37 -40.82
CA ARG A 82 -35.23 37.87 -40.80
C ARG A 82 -36.26 37.20 -39.84
N HIS A 83 -36.59 37.96 -38.78
CA HIS A 83 -37.92 38.40 -38.28
C HIS A 83 -39.22 37.73 -38.80
N PRO A 84 -40.39 37.98 -38.16
CA PRO A 84 -40.71 38.27 -36.75
C PRO A 84 -41.86 37.39 -36.22
N TYR A 85 -42.09 37.42 -34.89
CA TYR A 85 -43.35 37.47 -34.12
C TYR A 85 -43.05 36.96 -32.71
#